data_AF-A0A9X6SY08-F1
#
_entry.id   AF-A0A9X6SY08-F1
#
_cell.length_a   1.000
_cell.length_b   1.000
_cell.length_c   1.000
_cell.angle_alpha   90.00
_cell.angle_beta   90.00
_cell.angle_gamma   90.00
#
_symmetry.space_group_name_H-M   'P 1'
#
loop_
_entity.id
_entity.type
_entity.pdbx_description
1 polymer ?
#
loop_
_entity_poly.entity_id
_entity_poly.type
_entity_poly.pdbx_seq_one_letter_code
_entity_poly.pdbx_strand_id
1 'polypeptide(L)'
;MSKRVRCLEDAISFVNENSDCTLISDEYVGNREKMKFKCDCGDEFITTFNQFRKGKRKCNKCGFKRCNQDKIFTYSEIKAFIDLESDSGCTLISNEYTNCKTPIKLKCRCGNEFVTTFDSFKNSGKRRCNFCSNKNTGKTAALLAKRRPKSEGPYNKSNHNEFVTRMYKLLKDEYSVLGQYTTARDKILVKHNDCGHEYYVAPDKILNQNRRCPNCSDFRSSKASKEIESWLTEHDVLFEKEYKFPDCKHQRSLAFDFAVLDSDEHVKCLIEYDGEQHFRPFQYIRDEDTRNTKFRDSKKRDAIKNAYCKRNNIPLIRISYLEQDILKPILELKVSTLL
;
A
#
# COMPACT_ATOMS: atom_id res chain seq x y z
N MET A 1 -39.58 -37.69 9.41
CA MET A 1 -39.24 -38.28 8.09
C MET A 1 -39.77 -37.34 7.01
N SER A 2 -38.89 -36.71 6.21
CA SER A 2 -39.33 -35.73 5.20
C SER A 2 -39.98 -36.46 4.03
N LYS A 3 -41.30 -36.29 3.84
CA LYS A 3 -41.99 -36.75 2.63
C LYS A 3 -41.24 -36.21 1.41
N ARG A 4 -40.85 -37.12 0.50
CA ARG A 4 -40.10 -36.78 -0.71
C ARG A 4 -41.11 -36.22 -1.71
N VAL A 5 -41.05 -34.91 -1.96
CA VAL A 5 -41.88 -34.24 -2.97
C VAL A 5 -41.43 -34.69 -4.36
N ARG A 6 -42.33 -35.32 -5.12
CA ARG A 6 -42.04 -35.91 -6.44
C ARG A 6 -42.87 -35.29 -7.56
N CYS A 7 -44.02 -34.70 -7.25
CA CYS A 7 -44.92 -34.09 -8.22
C CYS A 7 -45.45 -32.71 -7.76
N LEU A 8 -46.25 -32.06 -8.59
CA LEU A 8 -46.85 -30.76 -8.30
C LEU A 8 -47.84 -30.84 -7.13
N GLU A 9 -48.64 -31.90 -7.04
CA GLU A 9 -49.61 -32.08 -5.95
C GLU A 9 -48.89 -32.18 -4.59
N ASP A 10 -47.77 -32.91 -4.54
CA ASP A 10 -46.93 -33.00 -3.33
C ASP A 10 -46.39 -31.62 -2.91
N ALA A 11 -45.99 -30.80 -3.89
CA ALA A 11 -45.47 -29.46 -3.66
C ALA A 11 -46.56 -28.52 -3.13
N ILE A 12 -47.77 -28.59 -3.69
CA ILE A 12 -48.95 -27.83 -3.24
C ILE A 12 -49.32 -28.22 -1.81
N SER A 13 -49.44 -29.53 -1.50
CA SER A 13 -49.76 -30.02 -0.15
C SER A 13 -48.73 -29.54 0.86
N PHE A 14 -47.43 -29.65 0.54
CA PHE A 14 -46.36 -29.20 1.43
C PHE A 14 -46.40 -27.70 1.71
N VAL A 15 -46.71 -26.89 0.71
CA VAL A 15 -46.80 -25.43 0.85
C VAL A 15 -47.97 -25.06 1.78
N ASN A 16 -49.15 -25.62 1.53
CA ASN A 16 -50.35 -25.34 2.32
C ASN A 16 -50.24 -25.85 3.77
N GLU A 17 -49.61 -27.00 4.00
CA GLU A 17 -49.42 -27.56 5.36
C GLU A 17 -48.41 -26.79 6.22
N ASN A 18 -47.47 -26.06 5.60
CA ASN A 18 -46.30 -25.49 6.30
C ASN A 18 -46.18 -23.96 6.17
N SER A 19 -47.17 -23.30 5.59
CA SER A 19 -47.19 -21.85 5.42
C SER A 19 -48.55 -21.33 4.97
N ASP A 20 -48.80 -20.04 5.21
CA ASP A 20 -49.95 -19.30 4.70
C ASP A 20 -49.78 -18.84 3.24
N CYS A 21 -48.92 -19.51 2.46
CA CYS A 21 -48.69 -19.18 1.05
C CYS A 21 -49.42 -20.17 0.16
N THR A 22 -49.74 -19.77 -1.08
CA THR A 22 -50.24 -20.66 -2.13
C THR A 22 -49.25 -20.75 -3.29
N LEU A 23 -49.09 -21.95 -3.86
CA LEU A 23 -48.24 -22.18 -5.03
C LEU A 23 -49.04 -21.85 -6.30
N ILE A 24 -48.53 -20.94 -7.14
CA ILE A 24 -49.21 -20.48 -8.38
C ILE A 24 -48.65 -21.19 -9.63
N SER A 25 -47.43 -21.73 -9.56
CA SER A 25 -46.83 -22.38 -10.73
C SER A 25 -47.59 -23.63 -11.18
N ASP A 26 -47.84 -23.72 -12.48
CA ASP A 26 -48.63 -24.80 -13.12
C ASP A 26 -47.86 -26.12 -13.27
N GLU A 27 -46.55 -26.12 -13.06
CA GLU A 27 -45.70 -27.32 -13.19
C GLU A 27 -44.62 -27.39 -12.11
N TYR A 28 -44.29 -28.62 -11.69
CA TYR A 28 -43.16 -28.91 -10.80
C TYR A 28 -42.04 -29.63 -11.56
N VAL A 29 -41.04 -28.88 -12.00
CA VAL A 29 -39.88 -29.41 -12.74
C VAL A 29 -38.79 -29.93 -11.77
N GLY A 30 -38.67 -29.34 -10.58
CA GLY A 30 -37.71 -29.79 -9.57
C GLY A 30 -37.44 -28.80 -8.44
N ASN A 31 -36.70 -29.23 -7.42
CA ASN A 31 -36.53 -28.47 -6.18
C ASN A 31 -35.59 -27.24 -6.27
N ARG A 32 -34.77 -27.16 -7.34
CA ARG A 32 -33.86 -26.04 -7.62
C ARG A 32 -34.43 -25.05 -8.62
N GLU A 33 -35.52 -25.39 -9.28
CA GLU A 33 -36.18 -24.51 -10.23
C GLU A 33 -37.00 -23.43 -9.50
N LYS A 34 -37.10 -22.27 -10.15
CA LYS A 34 -37.85 -21.13 -9.63
C LYS A 34 -39.35 -21.36 -9.85
N MET A 35 -40.13 -21.13 -8.80
CA MET A 35 -41.58 -21.25 -8.79
C MET A 35 -42.20 -19.96 -8.25
N LYS A 36 -43.42 -19.67 -8.67
CA LYS A 36 -44.22 -18.52 -8.25
C LYS A 36 -45.13 -18.91 -7.09
N PHE A 37 -45.12 -18.11 -6.04
CA PHE A 37 -45.93 -18.27 -4.83
C PHE A 37 -46.69 -16.99 -4.54
N LYS A 38 -47.87 -17.09 -3.94
CA LYS A 38 -48.65 -15.97 -3.42
C LYS A 38 -48.63 -16.03 -1.90
N CYS A 39 -48.24 -14.94 -1.27
CA CYS A 39 -48.23 -14.82 0.19
C CYS A 39 -49.63 -14.47 0.72
N ASP A 40 -49.89 -14.75 2.00
CA ASP A 40 -51.08 -14.30 2.74
C ASP A 40 -51.38 -12.80 2.59
N CYS A 41 -50.35 -11.96 2.50
CA CYS A 41 -50.49 -10.52 2.31
C CYS A 41 -50.92 -10.12 0.88
N GLY A 42 -51.14 -11.09 -0.01
CA GLY A 42 -51.54 -10.87 -1.40
C GLY A 42 -50.38 -10.69 -2.39
N ASP A 43 -49.15 -10.48 -1.92
CA ASP A 43 -47.98 -10.30 -2.79
C ASP A 43 -47.53 -11.62 -3.43
N GLU A 44 -47.26 -11.57 -4.73
CA GLU A 44 -46.63 -12.67 -5.47
C GLU A 44 -45.11 -12.57 -5.38
N PHE A 45 -44.44 -13.72 -5.23
CA PHE A 45 -42.99 -13.80 -5.17
C PHE A 45 -42.44 -15.07 -5.81
N ILE A 46 -41.21 -14.97 -6.31
CA ILE A 46 -40.51 -16.07 -6.97
C ILE A 46 -39.42 -16.61 -6.04
N THR A 47 -39.41 -17.91 -5.81
CA THR A 47 -38.32 -18.60 -5.11
C THR A 47 -38.21 -20.05 -5.53
N THR A 48 -37.18 -20.77 -5.08
CA THR A 48 -37.06 -22.20 -5.36
C THR A 48 -37.73 -23.01 -4.25
N PHE A 49 -38.26 -24.18 -4.59
CA PHE A 49 -38.91 -25.04 -3.60
C PHE A 49 -37.96 -25.47 -2.47
N ASN A 50 -36.66 -25.66 -2.77
CA ASN A 50 -35.65 -25.93 -1.74
C ASN A 50 -35.49 -24.77 -0.76
N GLN A 51 -35.49 -23.51 -1.21
CA GLN A 51 -35.41 -22.35 -0.31
C GLN A 51 -36.68 -22.18 0.52
N PHE A 52 -37.84 -22.44 -0.09
CA PHE A 52 -39.11 -22.46 0.61
C PHE A 52 -39.09 -23.49 1.75
N ARG A 53 -38.67 -24.72 1.45
CA ARG A 53 -38.52 -25.81 2.42
C ARG A 53 -37.54 -25.48 3.54
N LYS A 54 -36.44 -24.79 3.23
CA LYS A 54 -35.41 -24.39 4.22
C LYS A 54 -35.83 -23.25 5.15
N GLY A 55 -36.93 -22.54 4.88
CA GLY A 55 -37.46 -21.52 5.81
C GLY A 55 -38.00 -20.25 5.18
N LYS A 56 -37.93 -20.07 3.84
CA LYS A 56 -38.51 -18.90 3.16
C LYS A 56 -40.03 -19.04 2.96
N ARG A 57 -40.77 -19.06 4.07
CA ARG A 57 -42.21 -19.37 4.14
C ARG A 57 -43.16 -18.19 3.89
N LYS A 58 -42.64 -16.99 3.63
CA LYS A 58 -43.41 -15.77 3.33
C LYS A 58 -42.68 -14.94 2.27
N CYS A 59 -43.36 -13.98 1.65
CA CYS A 59 -42.73 -13.04 0.74
C CYS A 59 -41.64 -12.23 1.46
N ASN A 60 -40.73 -11.62 0.69
CA ASN A 60 -39.63 -10.85 1.28
C ASN A 60 -40.16 -9.73 2.20
N LYS A 61 -41.23 -9.02 1.82
CA LYS A 61 -41.79 -7.92 2.63
C LYS A 61 -42.26 -8.41 4.00
N CYS A 62 -43.06 -9.48 4.05
CA CYS A 62 -43.53 -10.08 5.31
C CYS A 62 -42.39 -10.72 6.11
N GLY A 63 -41.44 -11.36 5.43
CA GLY A 63 -40.22 -11.89 6.07
C GLY A 63 -39.39 -10.80 6.76
N PHE A 64 -39.21 -9.65 6.10
CA PHE A 64 -38.52 -8.50 6.69
C PHE A 64 -39.29 -7.90 7.86
N LYS A 65 -40.61 -7.72 7.76
CA LYS A 65 -41.45 -7.19 8.85
C LYS A 65 -41.33 -8.03 10.12
N ARG A 66 -41.42 -9.36 10.01
CA ARG A 66 -41.27 -10.28 11.15
C ARG A 66 -39.88 -10.19 11.78
N CYS A 67 -38.83 -10.30 10.98
CA CYS A 67 -37.45 -10.20 11.46
C CYS A 67 -37.12 -8.85 12.14
N ASN A 68 -37.86 -7.78 11.82
CA ASN A 68 -37.70 -6.47 12.45
C ASN A 68 -38.48 -6.37 13.76
N GLN A 69 -39.68 -6.95 13.86
CA GLN A 69 -40.47 -6.97 15.09
C GLN A 69 -39.73 -7.68 16.23
N ASP A 70 -39.03 -8.78 15.93
CA ASP A 70 -38.25 -9.56 16.91
C ASP A 70 -36.94 -8.87 17.38
N LYS A 71 -36.62 -7.65 16.90
CA LYS A 71 -35.34 -6.96 17.15
C LYS A 71 -35.45 -5.55 17.73
N ILE A 72 -36.64 -5.08 18.07
CA ILE A 72 -36.82 -3.73 18.61
C ILE A 72 -36.77 -3.80 20.14
N PHE A 73 -35.64 -3.38 20.72
CA PHE A 73 -35.55 -3.15 22.16
C PHE A 73 -36.30 -1.87 22.53
N THR A 74 -37.10 -1.93 23.58
CA THR A 74 -37.76 -0.76 24.18
C THR A 74 -36.78 0.04 25.03
N TYR A 75 -37.13 1.30 25.34
CA TYR A 75 -36.30 2.16 26.19
C TYR A 75 -36.05 1.55 27.58
N SER A 76 -37.08 0.92 28.17
CA SER A 76 -36.98 0.24 29.45
C SER A 76 -36.02 -0.96 29.41
N GLU A 77 -36.07 -1.76 28.34
CA GLU A 77 -35.20 -2.92 28.16
C GLU A 77 -33.74 -2.53 27.97
N ILE A 78 -33.44 -1.49 27.16
CA ILE A 78 -32.05 -1.05 26.99
C ILE A 78 -31.49 -0.48 28.30
N LYS A 79 -32.32 0.22 29.09
CA LYS A 79 -31.91 0.83 30.35
C LYS A 79 -31.59 -0.25 31.38
N ALA A 80 -32.46 -1.25 31.52
CA ALA A 80 -32.21 -2.41 32.38
C ALA A 80 -30.92 -3.14 31.95
N PHE A 81 -30.72 -3.34 30.64
CA PHE A 81 -29.53 -4.00 30.13
C PHE A 81 -28.23 -3.25 30.45
N ILE A 82 -28.21 -1.91 30.25
CA ILE A 82 -27.01 -1.08 30.46
C ILE A 82 -26.68 -0.91 31.95
N ASP A 83 -27.71 -0.65 32.76
CA ASP A 83 -27.53 -0.27 34.16
C ASP A 83 -27.32 -1.51 35.06
N LEU A 84 -27.94 -2.65 34.74
CA LEU A 84 -27.97 -3.84 35.60
C LEU A 84 -27.30 -5.07 34.99
N GLU A 85 -27.57 -5.39 33.74
CA GLU A 85 -27.17 -6.69 33.17
C GLU A 85 -25.77 -6.70 32.55
N SER A 86 -25.25 -5.56 32.09
CA SER A 86 -24.01 -5.55 31.31
C SER A 86 -22.70 -5.54 32.12
N ASP A 87 -22.77 -5.51 33.45
CA ASP A 87 -21.62 -5.45 34.40
C ASP A 87 -20.53 -4.42 33.99
N SER A 88 -20.94 -3.41 33.23
CA SER A 88 -20.08 -2.38 32.66
C SER A 88 -19.87 -1.21 33.61
N GLY A 89 -20.75 -1.08 34.62
CA GLY A 89 -20.85 0.08 35.49
C GLY A 89 -21.13 1.36 34.70
N CYS A 90 -21.93 1.29 33.63
CA CYS A 90 -22.34 2.45 32.85
C CYS A 90 -23.81 2.75 33.12
N THR A 91 -24.21 4.02 33.09
CA THR A 91 -25.61 4.42 33.21
C THR A 91 -26.10 5.16 31.97
N LEU A 92 -27.33 4.88 31.54
CA LEU A 92 -27.95 5.55 30.40
C LEU A 92 -28.40 6.98 30.77
N ILE A 93 -27.88 7.99 30.06
CA ILE A 93 -28.26 9.41 30.22
C ILE A 93 -29.32 9.83 29.19
N SER A 94 -29.31 9.23 28.00
CA SER A 94 -30.29 9.56 26.97
C SER A 94 -31.70 9.26 27.45
N ASN A 95 -32.63 10.21 27.29
CA ASN A 95 -34.05 10.03 27.64
C ASN A 95 -34.87 9.41 26.51
N GLU A 96 -34.31 9.38 25.30
CA GLU A 96 -34.97 8.86 24.10
C GLU A 96 -34.11 7.79 23.43
N TYR A 97 -34.79 6.80 22.85
CA TYR A 97 -34.21 5.74 22.04
C TYR A 97 -35.14 5.41 20.87
N THR A 98 -34.61 5.50 19.66
CA THR A 98 -35.38 5.24 18.43
C THR A 98 -35.02 3.91 17.78
N ASN A 99 -33.73 3.55 17.72
CA ASN A 99 -33.27 2.26 17.19
C ASN A 99 -31.82 1.95 17.64
N CYS A 100 -31.35 0.73 17.37
CA CYS A 100 -30.06 0.23 17.86
C CYS A 100 -28.82 0.88 17.24
N LYS A 101 -28.99 1.64 16.15
CA LYS A 101 -27.93 2.37 15.44
C LYS A 101 -27.95 3.86 15.75
N THR A 102 -29.01 4.38 16.36
CA THR A 102 -29.05 5.78 16.81
C THR A 102 -28.09 5.96 17.99
N PRO A 103 -27.28 7.03 18.00
CA PRO A 103 -26.40 7.33 19.12
C PRO A 103 -27.18 7.62 20.41
N ILE A 104 -26.71 7.04 21.51
CA ILE A 104 -27.17 7.24 22.89
C ILE A 104 -26.01 7.76 23.75
N LYS A 105 -26.34 8.59 24.74
CA LYS A 105 -25.37 9.13 25.73
C LYS A 105 -25.35 8.25 26.97
N LEU A 106 -24.15 7.86 27.40
CA LEU A 106 -23.90 7.00 28.55
C LEU A 106 -22.88 7.65 29.50
N LYS A 107 -23.03 7.42 30.80
CA LYS A 107 -22.04 7.78 31.82
C LYS A 107 -21.27 6.53 32.24
N CYS A 108 -19.96 6.55 32.13
CA CYS A 108 -19.10 5.43 32.55
C CYS A 108 -18.86 5.44 34.06
N ARG A 109 -18.47 4.31 34.66
CA ARG A 109 -18.06 4.18 36.07
C ARG A 109 -17.01 5.21 36.51
N CYS A 110 -16.14 5.64 35.60
CA CYS A 110 -15.13 6.65 35.89
C CYS A 110 -15.67 8.09 35.92
N GLY A 111 -16.97 8.29 35.80
CA GLY A 111 -17.62 9.60 35.74
C GLY A 111 -17.72 10.22 34.35
N ASN A 112 -16.94 9.73 33.36
CA ASN A 112 -16.92 10.31 32.01
C ASN A 112 -18.16 9.94 31.20
N GLU A 113 -18.72 10.94 30.55
CA GLU A 113 -19.80 10.78 29.58
C GLU A 113 -19.25 10.42 28.19
N PHE A 114 -19.95 9.54 27.48
CA PHE A 114 -19.57 9.15 26.12
C PHE A 114 -20.79 8.79 25.29
N VAL A 115 -20.63 8.95 23.97
CA VAL A 115 -21.67 8.61 22.99
C VAL A 115 -21.32 7.28 22.33
N THR A 116 -22.29 6.40 22.24
CA THR A 116 -22.18 5.15 21.47
C THR A 116 -23.55 4.71 20.97
N THR A 117 -23.65 3.61 20.22
CA THR A 117 -24.93 3.02 19.82
C THR A 117 -25.22 1.80 20.69
N PHE A 118 -26.50 1.46 20.88
CA PHE A 118 -26.86 0.26 21.66
C PHE A 118 -26.29 -1.02 21.03
N ASP A 119 -26.26 -1.11 19.70
CA ASP A 119 -25.62 -2.23 18.98
C ASP A 119 -24.12 -2.33 19.30
N SER A 120 -23.39 -1.19 19.26
CA SER A 120 -21.96 -1.17 19.58
C SER A 120 -21.69 -1.53 21.04
N PHE A 121 -22.58 -1.10 21.93
CA PHE A 121 -22.49 -1.39 23.35
C PHE A 121 -22.74 -2.87 23.63
N LYS A 122 -23.77 -3.47 23.00
CA LYS A 122 -24.16 -4.87 23.20
C LYS A 122 -23.23 -5.86 22.49
N ASN A 123 -22.93 -5.64 21.22
CA ASN A 123 -22.28 -6.61 20.34
C ASN A 123 -20.80 -6.29 20.07
N SER A 124 -20.43 -5.02 19.95
CA SER A 124 -19.08 -4.61 19.49
C SER A 124 -18.08 -4.34 20.63
N GLY A 125 -18.41 -4.75 21.86
CA GLY A 125 -17.49 -4.67 23.00
C GLY A 125 -17.26 -3.26 23.55
N LYS A 126 -18.05 -2.25 23.15
CA LYS A 126 -17.90 -0.86 23.60
C LYS A 126 -18.49 -0.60 25.00
N ARG A 127 -18.15 -1.47 25.95
CA ARG A 127 -18.75 -1.51 27.30
C ARG A 127 -18.30 -0.38 28.23
N ARG A 128 -17.31 0.43 27.83
CA ARG A 128 -16.73 1.52 28.65
C ARG A 128 -16.30 2.70 27.78
N CYS A 129 -16.13 3.87 28.40
CA CYS A 129 -15.59 5.05 27.73
C CYS A 129 -14.21 4.79 27.12
N ASN A 130 -13.80 5.60 26.14
CA ASN A 130 -12.52 5.44 25.45
C ASN A 130 -11.33 5.40 26.42
N PHE A 131 -11.37 6.23 27.47
CA PHE A 131 -10.34 6.28 28.49
C PHE A 131 -10.20 4.97 29.28
N CYS A 132 -11.31 4.42 29.77
CA CYS A 132 -11.30 3.17 30.53
C CYS A 132 -11.03 1.94 29.66
N SER A 133 -11.44 1.98 28.40
CA SER A 133 -11.16 0.91 27.43
C SER A 133 -9.67 0.79 27.13
N ASN A 134 -8.94 1.92 27.07
CA ASN A 134 -7.52 1.97 26.75
C ASN A 134 -6.59 1.56 27.91
N LYS A 135 -7.08 1.46 29.16
CA LYS A 135 -6.25 1.00 30.29
C LYS A 135 -5.99 -0.52 30.29
N ASN A 136 -6.78 -1.31 29.56
CA ASN A 136 -6.67 -2.78 29.54
C ASN A 136 -5.75 -3.33 28.43
N THR A 137 -5.18 -2.49 27.57
CA THR A 137 -4.21 -2.90 26.53
C THR A 137 -2.76 -2.90 27.03
N GLY A 138 -2.55 -3.04 28.35
CA GLY A 138 -1.25 -2.98 29.00
C GLY A 138 -0.31 -4.19 28.78
N LYS A 139 -0.75 -5.26 28.12
CA LYS A 139 0.13 -6.43 27.83
C LYS A 139 0.98 -6.30 26.54
N THR A 140 0.78 -5.26 25.74
CA THR A 140 1.56 -5.05 24.48
C THR A 140 2.73 -4.08 24.61
N ALA A 141 2.89 -3.38 25.73
CA ALA A 141 3.95 -2.37 25.89
C ALA A 141 5.38 -2.96 25.92
N ALA A 142 5.58 -4.13 26.54
CA ALA A 142 6.91 -4.75 26.64
C ALA A 142 7.42 -5.36 25.31
N LEU A 143 6.53 -5.81 24.42
CA LEU A 143 6.88 -6.38 23.11
C LEU A 143 7.04 -5.32 22.00
N LEU A 144 6.66 -4.07 22.25
CA LEU A 144 6.82 -2.94 21.33
C LEU A 144 8.11 -2.14 21.57
N ALA A 145 8.80 -2.33 22.72
CA ALA A 145 10.02 -1.61 23.08
C ALA A 145 11.26 -1.94 22.20
N LYS A 146 11.18 -2.94 21.31
CA LYS A 146 12.24 -3.26 20.32
C LYS A 146 11.95 -2.76 18.90
N ARG A 147 10.93 -1.91 18.70
CA ARG A 147 10.65 -1.29 17.40
C ARG A 147 10.93 0.21 17.40
N ARG A 148 11.74 0.62 16.43
CA ARG A 148 12.09 1.99 16.03
C ARG A 148 10.83 2.91 16.03
N PRO A 149 10.92 4.17 16.47
CA PRO A 149 9.74 5.02 16.66
C PRO A 149 8.95 5.20 15.36
N LYS A 150 7.66 4.84 15.42
CA LYS A 150 6.66 5.26 14.43
C LYS A 150 6.30 6.70 14.76
N SER A 151 6.60 7.61 13.83
CA SER A 151 6.19 9.00 13.89
C SER A 151 4.67 9.11 14.02
N GLU A 152 4.25 9.94 14.97
CA GLU A 152 2.87 10.36 15.19
C GLU A 152 2.32 11.09 13.96
N GLY A 153 1.06 10.80 13.60
CA GLY A 153 0.32 11.58 12.61
C GLY A 153 -1.03 10.94 12.28
N PRO A 154 -2.16 11.65 12.47
CA PRO A 154 -3.49 11.15 12.17
C PRO A 154 -3.67 11.04 10.64
N TYR A 155 -4.60 10.21 10.17
CA TYR A 155 -5.07 10.30 8.78
C TYR A 155 -5.80 11.63 8.58
N ASN A 156 -5.06 12.73 8.44
CA ASN A 156 -5.56 13.99 7.90
C ASN A 156 -5.56 13.86 6.38
N LYS A 157 -6.70 14.17 5.76
CA LYS A 157 -6.67 14.61 4.36
C LYS A 157 -5.80 15.88 4.37
N SER A 158 -4.53 15.75 3.98
CA SER A 158 -3.66 16.91 3.88
C SER A 158 -4.26 17.88 2.88
N ASN A 159 -4.48 19.14 3.27
CA ASN A 159 -4.82 20.16 2.29
C ASN A 159 -3.58 20.48 1.42
N HIS A 160 -3.76 21.20 0.30
CA HIS A 160 -2.66 21.45 -0.65
C HIS A 160 -1.42 22.06 0.01
N ASN A 161 -1.60 23.01 0.93
CA ASN A 161 -0.50 23.68 1.62
C ASN A 161 0.26 22.72 2.56
N GLU A 162 -0.44 21.80 3.22
CA GLU A 162 0.18 20.77 4.03
C GLU A 162 1.03 19.79 3.17
N PHE A 163 0.55 19.42 1.98
CA PHE A 163 1.33 18.64 1.03
C PHE A 163 2.60 19.38 0.59
N VAL A 164 2.49 20.64 0.19
CA VAL A 164 3.64 21.48 -0.23
C VAL A 164 4.65 21.63 0.91
N THR A 165 4.17 21.88 2.14
CA THR A 165 5.02 21.98 3.33
C THR A 165 5.78 20.66 3.59
N ARG A 166 5.11 19.51 3.42
CA ARG A 166 5.75 18.20 3.59
C ARG A 166 6.77 17.91 2.49
N MET A 167 6.48 18.29 1.24
CA MET A 167 7.44 18.22 0.13
C MET A 167 8.67 19.06 0.44
N TYR A 168 8.50 20.32 0.84
CA TYR A 168 9.60 21.21 1.20
C TYR A 168 10.40 20.71 2.42
N LYS A 169 9.74 20.18 3.45
CA LYS A 169 10.48 19.59 4.59
C LYS A 169 11.32 18.37 4.20
N LEU A 170 10.88 17.59 3.21
CA LEU A 170 11.54 16.36 2.78
C LEU A 170 12.64 16.61 1.74
N LEU A 171 12.37 17.50 0.77
CA LEU A 171 13.18 17.69 -0.45
C LEU A 171 13.66 19.13 -0.60
N LYS A 172 13.25 20.03 0.30
CA LYS A 172 13.56 21.46 0.27
C LYS A 172 13.25 22.07 -1.10
N ASP A 173 14.18 22.86 -1.60
CA ASP A 173 14.18 23.59 -2.87
C ASP A 173 14.54 22.72 -4.09
N GLU A 174 14.72 21.40 -3.91
CA GLU A 174 14.97 20.46 -5.02
C GLU A 174 13.75 20.28 -5.93
N TYR A 175 12.52 20.49 -5.42
CA TYR A 175 11.28 20.33 -6.19
C TYR A 175 10.34 21.53 -6.08
N SER A 176 9.70 21.87 -7.19
CA SER A 176 8.58 22.81 -7.25
C SER A 176 7.26 22.08 -7.52
N VAL A 177 6.21 22.42 -6.80
CA VAL A 177 4.85 21.88 -7.03
C VAL A 177 4.10 22.83 -7.97
N LEU A 178 3.73 22.35 -9.15
CA LEU A 178 3.07 23.16 -10.19
C LEU A 178 1.56 22.89 -10.30
N GLY A 179 1.12 21.71 -9.87
CA GLY A 179 -0.30 21.31 -9.88
C GLY A 179 -1.01 21.51 -8.55
N GLN A 180 -2.33 21.34 -8.55
CA GLN A 180 -3.14 21.34 -7.33
C GLN A 180 -3.20 19.93 -6.72
N TYR A 181 -3.06 19.85 -5.40
CA TYR A 181 -3.19 18.58 -4.67
C TYR A 181 -4.66 18.30 -4.38
N THR A 182 -5.16 17.15 -4.80
CA THR A 182 -6.50 16.66 -4.49
C THR A 182 -6.44 15.51 -3.48
N THR A 183 -5.74 14.43 -3.81
CA THR A 183 -5.57 13.27 -2.94
C THR A 183 -4.17 12.67 -3.06
N ALA A 184 -3.80 11.79 -2.13
CA ALA A 184 -2.48 11.18 -2.09
C ALA A 184 -2.18 10.27 -3.29
N ARG A 185 -3.22 9.82 -4.02
CA ARG A 185 -3.11 8.91 -5.16
C ARG A 185 -3.28 9.61 -6.51
N ASP A 186 -3.96 10.75 -6.52
CA ASP A 186 -4.15 11.51 -7.74
C ASP A 186 -2.82 12.14 -8.15
N LYS A 187 -2.50 12.04 -9.43
CA LYS A 187 -1.23 12.55 -9.93
C LYS A 187 -1.24 14.07 -9.88
N ILE A 188 -0.17 14.64 -9.35
CA ILE A 188 0.09 16.08 -9.32
C ILE A 188 1.28 16.38 -10.24
N LEU A 189 1.24 17.54 -10.89
CA LEU A 189 2.37 18.04 -11.68
C LEU A 189 3.43 18.64 -10.75
N VAL A 190 4.65 18.14 -10.86
CA VAL A 190 5.82 18.66 -10.12
C VAL A 190 6.98 18.88 -11.09
N LYS A 191 7.87 19.79 -10.71
CA LYS A 191 9.14 20.05 -11.39
C LYS A 191 10.29 19.67 -10.47
N HIS A 192 11.25 18.92 -10.99
CA HIS A 192 12.56 18.77 -10.33
C HIS A 192 13.43 19.95 -10.76
N ASN A 193 13.83 20.80 -9.81
CA ASN A 193 14.48 22.06 -10.11
C ASN A 193 15.91 21.84 -10.68
N ASP A 194 16.63 20.83 -10.19
CA ASP A 194 18.00 20.53 -10.65
C ASP A 194 18.07 20.13 -12.13
N CYS A 195 17.14 19.29 -12.61
CA CYS A 195 17.13 18.84 -14.01
C CYS A 195 16.08 19.55 -14.89
N GLY A 196 15.27 20.43 -14.30
CA GLY A 196 14.19 21.15 -14.98
C GLY A 196 12.99 20.29 -15.41
N HIS A 197 12.99 18.97 -15.16
CA HIS A 197 11.96 18.07 -15.68
C HIS A 197 10.62 18.21 -14.94
N GLU A 198 9.55 18.41 -15.73
CA GLU A 198 8.17 18.50 -15.27
C GLU A 198 7.44 17.18 -15.53
N TYR A 199 6.82 16.60 -14.50
CA TYR A 199 6.18 15.30 -14.64
C TYR A 199 5.05 15.09 -13.63
N TYR A 200 4.13 14.19 -13.99
CA TYR A 200 2.98 13.80 -13.17
C TYR A 200 3.33 12.61 -12.27
N VAL A 201 3.06 12.75 -10.97
CA VAL A 201 3.37 11.72 -9.98
C VAL A 201 2.38 11.74 -8.83
N ALA A 202 2.07 10.57 -8.28
CA ALA A 202 1.21 10.48 -7.11
C ALA A 202 1.97 10.92 -5.84
N PRO A 203 1.41 11.84 -5.02
CA PRO A 203 2.04 12.33 -3.80
C PRO A 203 2.51 11.25 -2.82
N ASP A 204 1.76 10.16 -2.67
CA ASP A 204 2.14 9.04 -1.80
C ASP A 204 3.44 8.36 -2.24
N LYS A 205 3.73 8.35 -3.55
CA LYS A 205 4.94 7.77 -4.10
C LYS A 205 6.17 8.57 -3.73
N ILE A 206 6.08 9.91 -3.73
CA ILE A 206 7.19 10.76 -3.33
C ILE A 206 7.39 10.71 -1.81
N LEU A 207 6.32 10.98 -1.05
CA LEU A 207 6.40 11.20 0.39
C LEU A 207 6.63 9.91 1.19
N ASN A 208 6.04 8.78 0.77
CA ASN A 208 6.09 7.54 1.55
C ASN A 208 6.92 6.43 0.88
N GLN A 209 6.96 6.39 -0.46
CA GLN A 209 7.67 5.33 -1.20
C GLN A 209 9.02 5.79 -1.76
N ASN A 210 9.43 7.01 -1.42
CA ASN A 210 10.72 7.59 -1.79
C ASN A 210 11.00 7.61 -3.30
N ARG A 211 9.95 7.66 -4.14
CA ARG A 211 10.10 7.83 -5.58
C ARG A 211 10.63 9.24 -5.85
N ARG A 212 11.62 9.35 -6.74
CA ARG A 212 12.21 10.61 -7.20
C ARG A 212 11.92 10.83 -8.67
N CYS A 213 12.40 11.96 -9.19
CA CYS A 213 12.27 12.31 -10.60
C CYS A 213 12.64 11.12 -11.48
N PRO A 214 11.76 10.67 -12.38
CA PRO A 214 12.02 9.51 -13.23
C PRO A 214 13.22 9.74 -14.16
N ASN A 215 13.34 10.97 -14.69
CA ASN A 215 14.49 11.42 -15.45
C ASN A 215 15.79 11.37 -14.63
N CYS A 216 15.69 11.45 -13.30
CA CYS A 216 16.81 11.32 -12.36
C CYS A 216 16.88 9.94 -11.66
N SER A 217 15.90 9.06 -11.83
CA SER A 217 15.88 7.73 -11.19
C SER A 217 16.45 6.66 -12.11
N ASP A 218 16.33 6.87 -13.42
CA ASP A 218 17.15 6.20 -14.44
C ASP A 218 18.60 6.76 -14.45
N PHE A 219 18.91 7.70 -13.55
CA PHE A 219 20.11 8.55 -13.52
C PHE A 219 21.06 8.25 -12.35
N ARG A 220 20.85 7.14 -11.63
CA ARG A 220 21.95 6.59 -10.80
C ARG A 220 23.15 6.16 -11.65
N SER A 221 23.00 6.17 -12.98
CA SER A 221 24.05 6.10 -14.00
C SER A 221 24.41 7.45 -14.65
N SER A 222 23.95 8.62 -14.17
CA SER A 222 24.23 9.88 -14.90
C SER A 222 24.34 11.21 -14.13
N LYS A 223 24.29 11.32 -12.79
CA LYS A 223 24.79 12.57 -12.14
C LYS A 223 26.31 12.59 -12.13
N ALA A 224 26.92 11.58 -11.54
CA ALA A 224 28.37 11.43 -11.53
C ALA A 224 28.93 11.23 -12.95
N SER A 225 28.30 10.39 -13.79
CA SER A 225 28.77 10.21 -15.17
C SER A 225 28.62 11.50 -16.00
N LYS A 226 27.52 12.26 -15.86
CA LYS A 226 27.46 13.58 -16.52
C LYS A 226 28.41 14.59 -15.92
N GLU A 227 28.68 14.52 -14.62
CA GLU A 227 29.65 15.42 -13.99
C GLU A 227 31.08 15.12 -14.46
N ILE A 228 31.42 13.84 -14.66
CA ILE A 228 32.66 13.42 -15.31
C ILE A 228 32.67 13.90 -16.77
N GLU A 229 31.59 13.67 -17.52
CA GLU A 229 31.46 14.09 -18.93
C GLU A 229 31.60 15.61 -19.09
N SER A 230 30.90 16.38 -18.25
CA SER A 230 30.97 17.84 -18.22
C SER A 230 32.38 18.31 -17.86
N TRP A 231 33.00 17.71 -16.85
CA TRP A 231 34.38 18.09 -16.47
C TRP A 231 35.37 17.79 -17.61
N LEU A 232 35.30 16.60 -18.22
CA LEU A 232 36.17 16.24 -19.36
C LEU A 232 35.97 17.20 -20.55
N THR A 233 34.73 17.57 -20.84
CA THR A 233 34.41 18.52 -21.91
C THR A 233 34.88 19.94 -21.59
N GLU A 234 34.70 20.41 -20.36
CA GLU A 234 35.13 21.74 -19.90
C GLU A 234 36.66 21.91 -19.93
N HIS A 235 37.42 20.82 -19.79
CA HIS A 235 38.88 20.80 -19.80
C HIS A 235 39.48 20.38 -21.15
N ASP A 236 38.67 20.32 -22.21
CA ASP A 236 39.07 19.96 -23.58
C ASP A 236 39.79 18.60 -23.67
N VAL A 237 39.32 17.63 -22.88
CA VAL A 237 39.87 16.27 -22.82
C VAL A 237 39.14 15.40 -23.84
N LEU A 238 39.88 14.69 -24.70
CA LEU A 238 39.30 13.70 -25.60
C LEU A 238 38.88 12.44 -24.82
N PHE A 239 37.63 12.00 -25.00
CA PHE A 239 37.13 10.81 -24.32
C PHE A 239 36.07 10.04 -25.13
N GLU A 240 35.96 8.75 -24.82
CA GLU A 240 34.88 7.87 -25.29
C GLU A 240 34.10 7.26 -24.13
N LYS A 241 32.79 7.09 -24.32
CA LYS A 241 31.87 6.49 -23.34
C LYS A 241 31.66 5.00 -23.61
N GLU A 242 31.44 4.22 -22.56
CA GLU A 242 31.16 2.78 -22.64
C GLU A 242 32.23 2.00 -23.45
N TYR A 243 33.49 2.42 -23.36
CA TYR A 243 34.61 1.91 -24.15
C TYR A 243 34.85 0.41 -23.92
N LYS A 244 35.05 -0.37 -24.98
CA LYS A 244 35.17 -1.83 -24.91
C LYS A 244 36.42 -2.30 -25.62
N PHE A 245 37.26 -3.03 -24.89
CA PHE A 245 38.31 -3.82 -25.51
C PHE A 245 37.76 -5.16 -26.00
N PRO A 246 38.01 -5.56 -27.26
CA PRO A 246 37.55 -6.83 -27.81
C PRO A 246 38.05 -8.06 -27.05
N ASP A 247 39.15 -7.96 -26.32
CA ASP A 247 39.83 -9.03 -25.58
C ASP A 247 39.61 -8.96 -24.05
N CYS A 248 39.05 -7.85 -23.52
CA CYS A 248 38.59 -7.77 -22.14
C CYS A 248 37.17 -8.34 -22.01
N LYS A 249 37.05 -9.65 -21.76
CA LYS A 249 35.77 -10.39 -21.80
C LYS A 249 35.49 -11.22 -20.54
N HIS A 250 34.20 -11.35 -20.22
CA HIS A 250 33.68 -12.37 -19.30
C HIS A 250 32.78 -13.36 -20.05
N GLN A 251 31.54 -12.97 -20.35
CA GLN A 251 30.65 -13.63 -21.30
C GLN A 251 30.53 -12.82 -22.61
N ARG A 252 30.70 -11.50 -22.48
CA ARG A 252 30.79 -10.50 -23.54
C ARG A 252 31.91 -9.52 -23.19
N SER A 253 32.29 -8.66 -24.12
CA SER A 253 33.26 -7.59 -23.85
C SER A 253 32.75 -6.68 -22.73
N LEU A 254 33.62 -6.38 -21.78
CA LEU A 254 33.32 -5.54 -20.64
C LEU A 254 33.51 -4.08 -21.05
N ALA A 255 32.48 -3.27 -20.82
CA ALA A 255 32.49 -1.83 -21.07
C ALA A 255 33.08 -1.09 -19.89
N PHE A 256 33.92 -0.10 -20.16
CA PHE A 256 34.40 0.89 -19.19
C PHE A 256 33.58 2.17 -19.31
N ASP A 257 33.31 2.88 -18.21
CA ASP A 257 32.40 4.04 -18.25
C ASP A 257 32.96 5.16 -19.15
N PHE A 258 34.24 5.50 -18.99
CA PHE A 258 34.96 6.42 -19.86
C PHE A 258 36.38 5.93 -20.18
N ALA A 259 36.84 6.23 -21.39
CA ALA A 259 38.25 6.15 -21.79
C ALA A 259 38.74 7.56 -22.14
N VAL A 260 39.81 8.01 -21.49
CA VAL A 260 40.50 9.26 -21.83
C VAL A 260 41.53 8.94 -22.89
N LEU A 261 41.47 9.68 -24.00
CA LEU A 261 42.30 9.48 -25.18
C LEU A 261 43.33 10.59 -25.32
N ASP A 262 44.45 10.30 -25.97
CA ASP A 262 45.35 11.32 -26.48
C ASP A 262 44.93 11.83 -27.87
N SER A 263 45.73 12.73 -28.44
CA SER A 263 45.50 13.31 -29.77
C SER A 263 45.53 12.28 -30.90
N ASP A 264 46.12 11.10 -30.68
CA ASP A 264 46.24 10.01 -31.65
C ASP A 264 45.22 8.88 -31.38
N GLU A 265 44.18 9.17 -30.57
CA GLU A 265 43.13 8.23 -30.15
C GLU A 265 43.63 7.02 -29.32
N HIS A 266 44.84 7.08 -28.74
CA HIS A 266 45.31 6.05 -27.81
C HIS A 266 44.76 6.28 -26.40
N VAL A 267 44.38 5.18 -25.73
CA VAL A 267 43.84 5.22 -24.37
C VAL A 267 44.94 5.57 -23.36
N LYS A 268 44.89 6.77 -22.79
CA LYS A 268 45.75 7.20 -21.68
C LYS A 268 45.31 6.63 -20.34
N CYS A 269 44.00 6.65 -20.06
CA CYS A 269 43.45 6.06 -18.85
C CYS A 269 41.97 5.70 -18.99
N LEU A 270 41.48 4.88 -18.06
CA LEU A 270 40.09 4.46 -17.98
C LEU A 270 39.48 4.95 -16.67
N ILE A 271 38.20 5.35 -16.69
CA ILE A 271 37.45 5.81 -15.52
C ILE A 271 36.25 4.87 -15.31
N GLU A 272 36.05 4.46 -14.05
CA GLU A 272 34.87 3.71 -13.59
C GLU A 272 34.24 4.42 -12.40
N TYR A 273 32.91 4.52 -12.40
CA TYR A 273 32.15 5.02 -11.28
C TYR A 273 31.44 3.88 -10.54
N ASP A 274 31.94 3.57 -9.33
CA ASP A 274 31.46 2.47 -8.50
C ASP A 274 30.26 2.89 -7.66
N GLY A 275 29.06 2.58 -8.15
CA GLY A 275 27.82 2.73 -7.39
C GLY A 275 27.77 1.88 -6.10
N GLU A 276 26.81 2.17 -5.21
CA GLU A 276 26.58 1.43 -3.94
C GLU A 276 26.50 -0.10 -4.12
N GLN A 277 26.09 -0.55 -5.30
CA GLN A 277 25.94 -1.96 -5.67
C GLN A 277 27.28 -2.71 -5.82
N HIS A 278 28.42 -2.01 -5.94
CA HIS A 278 29.75 -2.63 -5.82
C HIS A 278 30.10 -2.95 -4.37
N PHE A 279 29.48 -2.30 -3.40
CA PHE A 279 29.78 -2.44 -1.98
C PHE A 279 28.73 -3.23 -1.23
N ARG A 280 27.48 -3.25 -1.72
CA ARG A 280 26.35 -3.90 -1.06
C ARG A 280 25.51 -4.74 -2.04
N PRO A 281 24.94 -5.87 -1.57
CA PRO A 281 24.02 -6.65 -2.39
C PRO A 281 22.75 -5.88 -2.76
N PHE A 282 22.17 -6.20 -3.92
CA PHE A 282 20.94 -5.58 -4.44
C PHE A 282 19.73 -5.81 -3.52
N GLN A 283 19.46 -4.86 -2.62
CA GLN A 283 18.41 -5.01 -1.59
C GLN A 283 16.98 -5.08 -2.15
N TYR A 284 16.74 -4.65 -3.40
CA TYR A 284 15.44 -4.75 -4.05
C TYR A 284 15.09 -6.16 -4.55
N ILE A 285 16.08 -7.05 -4.65
CA ILE A 285 15.88 -8.46 -5.02
C ILE A 285 15.47 -9.22 -3.76
N ARG A 286 14.25 -9.75 -3.77
CA ARG A 286 13.68 -10.50 -2.64
C ARG A 286 14.36 -11.86 -2.46
N ASP A 287 14.76 -12.47 -3.57
CA ASP A 287 15.44 -13.76 -3.58
C ASP A 287 16.92 -13.60 -3.20
N GLU A 288 17.32 -14.27 -2.11
CA GLU A 288 18.65 -14.14 -1.53
C GLU A 288 19.74 -14.73 -2.42
N ASP A 289 19.48 -15.89 -3.03
CA ASP A 289 20.45 -16.56 -3.89
C ASP A 289 20.72 -15.78 -5.17
N THR A 290 19.68 -15.24 -5.81
CA THR A 290 19.80 -14.36 -6.98
C THR A 290 20.55 -13.07 -6.63
N ARG A 291 20.25 -12.48 -5.47
CA ARG A 291 20.93 -11.27 -4.99
C ARG A 291 22.42 -11.50 -4.78
N ASN A 292 22.78 -12.60 -4.12
CA ASN A 292 24.16 -12.98 -3.85
C ASN A 292 24.91 -13.36 -5.13
N THR A 293 24.25 -14.05 -6.06
CA THR A 293 24.82 -14.42 -7.36
C THR A 293 25.15 -13.17 -8.18
N LYS A 294 24.21 -12.22 -8.31
CA LYS A 294 24.48 -10.96 -9.04
C LYS A 294 25.58 -10.12 -8.40
N PHE A 295 25.66 -10.10 -7.07
CA PHE A 295 26.74 -9.41 -6.37
C PHE A 295 28.11 -10.06 -6.65
N ARG A 296 28.20 -11.39 -6.58
CA ARG A 296 29.42 -12.16 -6.92
C ARG A 296 29.84 -11.95 -8.37
N ASP A 297 28.90 -11.95 -9.30
CA ASP A 297 29.20 -11.73 -10.72
C ASP A 297 29.67 -10.31 -11.00
N SER A 298 29.14 -9.30 -10.29
CA SER A 298 29.69 -7.94 -10.37
C SER A 298 31.16 -7.89 -9.93
N LYS A 299 31.48 -8.53 -8.80
CA LYS A 299 32.87 -8.63 -8.29
C LYS A 299 33.81 -9.36 -9.26
N LYS A 300 33.33 -10.41 -9.93
CA LYS A 300 34.12 -11.11 -10.96
C LYS A 300 34.44 -10.19 -12.15
N ARG A 301 33.45 -9.43 -12.64
CA ARG A 301 33.66 -8.47 -13.74
C ARG A 301 34.66 -7.38 -13.35
N ASP A 302 34.57 -6.84 -12.14
CA ASP A 302 35.54 -5.88 -11.61
C ASP A 302 36.95 -6.46 -11.57
N ALA A 303 37.10 -7.70 -11.09
CA ALA A 303 38.39 -8.38 -11.04
C ALA A 303 39.01 -8.56 -12.44
N ILE A 304 38.19 -8.90 -13.44
CA ILE A 304 38.64 -9.01 -14.84
C ILE A 304 39.11 -7.66 -15.37
N LYS A 305 38.33 -6.59 -15.17
CA LYS A 305 38.71 -5.22 -15.56
C LYS A 305 40.03 -4.80 -14.93
N ASN A 306 40.17 -4.99 -13.60
CA ASN A 306 41.38 -4.63 -12.87
C ASN A 306 42.61 -5.41 -13.36
N ALA A 307 42.46 -6.72 -13.58
CA ALA A 307 43.55 -7.55 -14.10
C ALA A 307 43.92 -7.18 -15.55
N TYR A 308 42.94 -6.78 -16.36
CA TYR A 308 43.15 -6.32 -17.73
C TYR A 308 43.96 -5.01 -17.75
N CYS A 309 43.52 -3.99 -16.99
CA CYS A 309 44.22 -2.71 -16.91
C CYS A 309 45.66 -2.89 -16.41
N LYS A 310 45.86 -3.71 -15.36
CA LYS A 310 47.20 -4.00 -14.83
C LYS A 310 48.12 -4.68 -15.84
N ARG A 311 47.60 -5.64 -16.62
CA ARG A 311 48.38 -6.40 -17.60
C ARG A 311 48.77 -5.55 -18.83
N ASN A 312 47.90 -4.65 -19.25
CA ASN A 312 48.13 -3.76 -20.38
C ASN A 312 48.76 -2.41 -19.97
N ASN A 313 49.14 -2.26 -18.70
CA ASN A 313 49.70 -1.04 -18.13
C ASN A 313 48.83 0.21 -18.36
N ILE A 314 47.51 0.05 -18.30
CA ILE A 314 46.53 1.13 -18.47
C ILE A 314 46.11 1.63 -17.07
N PRO A 315 46.32 2.92 -16.73
CA PRO A 315 45.80 3.52 -15.51
C PRO A 315 44.27 3.40 -15.42
N LEU A 316 43.77 2.86 -14.30
CA LEU A 316 42.35 2.74 -14.02
C LEU A 316 41.98 3.60 -12.81
N ILE A 317 41.20 4.65 -13.05
CA ILE A 317 40.66 5.54 -12.02
C ILE A 317 39.27 5.03 -11.62
N ARG A 318 39.15 4.46 -10.42
CA ARG A 318 37.85 4.12 -9.84
C ARG A 318 37.40 5.22 -8.88
N ILE A 319 36.18 5.70 -9.04
CA ILE A 319 35.55 6.72 -8.21
C ILE A 319 34.36 6.08 -7.50
N SER A 320 34.39 6.04 -6.18
CA SER A 320 33.29 5.48 -5.38
C SER A 320 32.10 6.44 -5.31
N TYR A 321 30.90 5.89 -5.19
CA TYR A 321 29.70 6.69 -4.91
C TYR A 321 29.78 7.49 -3.60
N LEU A 322 30.65 7.07 -2.66
CA LEU A 322 30.91 7.80 -1.41
C LEU A 322 31.76 9.06 -1.63
N GLU A 323 32.43 9.17 -2.77
CA GLU A 323 33.35 10.26 -3.11
C GLU A 323 32.68 11.32 -3.99
N GLN A 324 31.36 11.31 -4.10
CA GLN A 324 30.62 12.21 -4.99
C GLN A 324 30.91 13.69 -4.70
N ASP A 325 31.03 14.08 -3.43
CA ASP A 325 31.28 15.47 -3.02
C ASP A 325 32.71 15.96 -3.36
N ILE A 326 33.63 15.03 -3.66
CA ILE A 326 35.02 15.30 -4.01
C ILE A 326 35.38 14.80 -5.42
N LEU A 327 34.38 14.54 -6.26
CA LEU A 327 34.57 13.99 -7.61
C LEU A 327 35.45 14.90 -8.47
N LYS A 328 35.14 16.21 -8.54
CA LYS A 328 35.94 17.17 -9.31
C LYS A 328 37.40 17.24 -8.83
N PRO A 329 37.70 17.39 -7.53
CA PRO A 329 39.06 17.28 -7.01
C PRO A 329 39.79 16.00 -7.41
N ILE A 330 39.11 14.85 -7.44
CA ILE A 330 39.71 13.57 -7.84
C ILE A 330 40.07 13.58 -9.33
N LEU A 331 39.17 14.08 -10.19
CA LEU A 331 39.43 14.19 -11.63
C LEU A 331 40.60 15.14 -11.89
N GLU A 332 40.62 16.31 -11.25
CA GLU A 332 41.71 17.27 -11.34
C GLU A 332 43.06 16.65 -10.94
N LEU A 333 43.09 15.92 -9.83
CA LEU A 333 44.33 15.33 -9.36
C LEU A 333 44.81 14.15 -10.23
N LYS A 334 43.90 13.31 -10.72
CA LYS A 334 44.26 12.02 -11.35
C LYS A 334 44.27 12.07 -12.87
N VAL A 335 43.43 12.89 -13.49
CA VAL A 335 43.36 13.03 -14.95
C VAL A 335 44.37 14.08 -15.40
N SER A 336 44.46 15.24 -14.74
CA SER A 336 45.41 16.30 -15.14
C SER A 336 46.88 15.89 -14.99
N THR A 337 47.22 14.89 -14.16
CA THR A 337 48.59 14.34 -14.08
C THR A 337 48.96 13.41 -15.23
N LEU A 338 47.97 12.98 -16.02
CA LEU A 338 48.14 12.02 -17.11
C LEU A 338 48.00 12.69 -18.48
N LEU A 339 47.32 13.83 -18.55
CA LEU A 339 47.29 14.72 -19.71
C LEU A 339 48.67 15.36 -19.89
#